data_AF-A0A925JGK3-F1
#
_entry.id   AF-A0A925JGK3-F1
#
_cell.length_a   1.000
_cell.length_b   1.000
_cell.length_c   1.000
_cell.angle_alpha   90.00
_cell.angle_beta   90.00
_cell.angle_gamma   90.00
#
_symmetry.space_group_name_H-M   'P 1'
#
loop_
_entity.id
_entity.type
_entity.pdbx_description
1 polymer ?
#
loop_
_entity_poly.entity_id
_entity_poly.type
_entity_poly.pdbx_seq_one_letter_code
_entity_poly.pdbx_strand_id
1 'polypeptide(L)'
;MLTNDVRKNIIPTPLQVLIYFDQKGFSEAEAINFYAFFDSNNWVGKKGSPIKNWRVKASEWMWQLQKKHSYQRSKRKISRY
;
A
#
# COMPACT_ATOMS: atom_id res chain seq x y z
N MET A 1 34.94 -6.30 -3.63
CA MET A 1 33.92 -6.52 -2.59
C MET A 1 32.56 -6.52 -3.26
N LEU A 2 31.80 -7.62 -3.19
CA LEU A 2 30.67 -7.94 -4.08
C LEU A 2 29.39 -7.13 -3.76
N THR A 3 29.00 -6.28 -4.71
CA THR A 3 27.64 -5.85 -5.14
C THR A 3 26.57 -5.53 -4.09
N ASN A 4 26.46 -4.24 -3.74
CA ASN A 4 25.35 -3.62 -2.99
C ASN A 4 23.98 -3.61 -3.71
N ASP A 5 23.78 -4.40 -4.76
CA ASP A 5 22.64 -4.24 -5.71
C ASP A 5 21.46 -5.20 -5.47
N VAL A 6 21.46 -6.00 -4.39
CA VAL A 6 20.32 -6.90 -4.08
C VAL A 6 19.09 -6.12 -3.58
N ARG A 7 19.26 -4.85 -3.17
CA ARG A 7 18.14 -4.01 -2.67
C ARG A 7 17.26 -3.43 -3.77
N LYS A 8 17.75 -3.33 -5.01
CA LYS A 8 17.02 -2.67 -6.12
C LYS A 8 15.84 -3.45 -6.67
N ASN A 9 15.75 -4.75 -6.43
CA ASN A 9 14.66 -5.58 -6.97
C ASN A 9 13.42 -5.72 -6.06
N ILE A 10 13.41 -5.01 -4.93
CA ILE A 10 12.40 -5.26 -3.87
C ILE A 10 11.48 -4.05 -3.67
N ILE A 11 12.03 -2.85 -3.81
CA ILE A 11 11.30 -1.59 -3.63
C ILE A 11 10.69 -1.20 -5.00
N PRO A 12 9.35 -1.14 -5.13
CA PRO A 12 8.72 -0.72 -6.37
C PRO A 12 8.97 0.75 -6.65
N THR A 13 8.89 1.15 -7.91
CA THR A 13 8.77 2.57 -8.25
C THR A 13 7.36 3.07 -7.93
N PRO A 14 7.17 4.38 -7.65
CA PRO A 14 5.84 4.94 -7.42
C PRO A 14 4.90 4.69 -8.60
N LEU A 15 5.42 4.71 -9.83
CA LEU A 15 4.67 4.38 -11.05
C LEU A 15 4.17 2.93 -11.05
N GLN A 16 4.99 1.95 -10.61
CA GLN A 16 4.56 0.55 -10.50
C GLN A 16 3.44 0.38 -9.47
N VAL A 17 3.50 1.11 -8.36
CA VAL A 17 2.44 1.11 -7.35
C VAL A 17 1.16 1.72 -7.93
N LEU A 18 1.26 2.86 -8.62
CA LEU A 18 0.12 3.52 -9.26
C LEU A 18 -0.60 2.59 -10.25
N ILE A 19 0.13 1.99 -11.19
CA ILE A 19 -0.42 1.04 -12.17
C ILE A 19 -1.09 -0.15 -11.47
N TYR A 20 -0.48 -0.67 -10.39
CA TYR A 20 -1.05 -1.79 -9.66
C TYR A 20 -2.36 -1.44 -8.95
N PHE A 21 -2.46 -0.24 -8.38
CA PHE A 21 -3.68 0.24 -7.72
C PHE A 21 -4.78 0.54 -8.75
N ASP A 22 -4.42 1.16 -9.88
CA ASP A 22 -5.32 1.41 -11.00
C ASP A 22 -5.91 0.11 -11.56
N GLN A 23 -5.07 -0.90 -11.81
CA GLN A 23 -5.51 -2.25 -12.21
C GLN A 23 -6.45 -2.93 -11.21
N LYS A 24 -6.41 -2.52 -9.95
CA LYS A 24 -7.29 -3.04 -8.88
C LYS A 24 -8.53 -2.17 -8.65
N GLY A 25 -8.68 -1.07 -9.39
CA GLY A 25 -9.79 -0.13 -9.27
C GLY A 25 -9.70 0.79 -8.05
N PHE A 26 -8.49 1.01 -7.52
CA PHE A 26 -8.24 1.96 -6.44
C PHE A 26 -7.74 3.29 -6.99
N SER A 27 -7.91 4.35 -6.19
CA SER A 27 -7.52 5.69 -6.61
C SER A 27 -6.00 5.88 -6.58
N GLU A 28 -5.49 6.72 -7.48
CA GLU A 28 -4.07 7.12 -7.49
C GLU A 28 -3.64 7.76 -6.17
N ALA A 29 -4.53 8.52 -5.52
CA ALA A 29 -4.28 9.11 -4.23
C ALA A 29 -3.98 8.06 -3.14
N GLU A 30 -4.67 6.92 -3.15
CA GLU A 30 -4.39 5.81 -2.22
C GLU A 30 -3.05 5.14 -2.50
N ALA A 31 -2.67 5.04 -3.78
CA ALA A 31 -1.37 4.52 -4.20
C ALA A 31 -0.21 5.42 -3.74
N ILE A 32 -0.37 6.75 -3.89
CA ILE A 32 0.60 7.74 -3.43
C ILE A 32 0.74 7.68 -1.90
N ASN A 33 -0.38 7.63 -1.18
CA ASN A 33 -0.38 7.50 0.28
C ASN A 33 0.29 6.21 0.75
N PHE A 34 0.04 5.10 0.06
CA PHE A 34 0.72 3.84 0.32
C PHE A 34 2.24 3.98 0.13
N TYR A 35 2.68 4.51 -1.02
CA TYR A 35 4.09 4.66 -1.31
C TYR A 35 4.80 5.54 -0.27
N ALA A 36 4.25 6.74 0.02
CA ALA A 36 4.81 7.67 1.00
C ALA A 36 4.92 7.06 2.41
N PHE A 37 3.93 6.26 2.82
CA PHE A 37 3.95 5.57 4.11
C PHE A 37 5.07 4.53 4.20
N PHE A 38 5.27 3.72 3.17
CA PHE A 38 6.31 2.70 3.17
C PHE A 38 7.72 3.27 2.92
N ASP A 39 7.82 4.34 2.14
CA ASP A 39 9.06 5.06 1.89
C ASP A 39 9.60 5.69 3.18
N SER A 40 8.76 6.37 3.94
CA SER A 40 9.11 6.93 5.26
C SER A 40 9.51 5.86 6.28
N ASN A 41 8.97 4.64 6.14
CA ASN A 41 9.27 3.49 6.99
C ASN A 41 10.42 2.62 6.44
N ASN A 42 11.23 3.12 5.49
CA ASN A 42 12.35 2.39 4.90
C ASN A 42 11.99 0.99 4.36
N TRP A 43 10.72 0.76 3.97
CA TRP A 43 10.22 -0.52 3.49
C TRP A 43 10.56 -1.72 4.41
N VAL A 44 10.64 -1.50 5.73
CA VAL A 44 10.83 -2.56 6.73
C VAL A 44 9.51 -2.97 7.39
N GLY A 45 9.34 -4.27 7.61
CA GLY A 45 8.19 -4.83 8.31
C GLY A 45 8.32 -4.74 9.83
N LYS A 46 7.25 -5.12 10.56
CA LYS A 46 7.17 -5.09 12.03
C LYS A 46 8.28 -5.86 12.77
N LYS A 47 8.91 -6.84 12.12
CA LYS A 47 10.00 -7.65 12.70
C LYS A 47 11.40 -7.17 12.28
N GLY A 48 11.51 -5.97 11.71
CA GLY A 48 12.76 -5.45 11.14
C GLY A 48 13.19 -6.15 9.85
N SER A 49 12.37 -7.06 9.30
CA SER A 49 12.66 -7.75 8.05
C SER A 49 12.28 -6.85 6.85
N PRO A 50 13.14 -6.73 5.83
CA PRO A 50 12.81 -5.98 4.62
C PRO A 50 11.60 -6.61 3.94
N ILE A 51 10.68 -5.77 3.47
CA ILE A 51 9.48 -6.22 2.77
C ILE A 51 9.91 -6.80 1.43
N LYS A 52 9.96 -8.13 1.30
CA LYS A 52 10.29 -8.80 0.04
C LYS A 52 9.22 -8.61 -1.05
N ASN A 53 7.94 -8.56 -0.64
CA ASN A 53 6.80 -8.56 -1.56
C ASN A 53 5.89 -7.36 -1.29
N TRP A 54 6.20 -6.21 -1.88
CA TRP A 54 5.39 -5.00 -1.76
C TRP A 54 3.94 -5.19 -2.25
N ARG A 55 3.72 -6.07 -3.24
CA ARG A 55 2.36 -6.38 -3.75
C ARG A 55 1.45 -7.00 -2.68
N VAL A 56 2.01 -7.81 -1.78
CA VAL A 56 1.28 -8.39 -0.64
C VAL A 56 0.88 -7.26 0.32
N LYS A 57 1.79 -6.31 0.57
CA LYS A 57 1.50 -5.14 1.39
C LYS A 57 0.47 -4.21 0.74
N ALA A 58 0.53 -4.01 -0.56
CA ALA A 58 -0.47 -3.27 -1.33
C ALA A 58 -1.85 -3.95 -1.21
N SER A 59 -1.90 -5.27 -1.34
CA SER A 59 -3.14 -6.04 -1.16
C SER A 59 -3.70 -5.92 0.26
N GLU A 60 -2.83 -5.97 1.28
CA GLU A 60 -3.21 -5.77 2.69
C GLU A 60 -3.75 -4.35 2.93
N TRP A 61 -3.11 -3.34 2.34
CA TRP A 61 -3.55 -1.95 2.39
C TRP A 61 -4.94 -1.76 1.77
N MET A 62 -5.13 -2.29 0.56
CA MET A 62 -6.42 -2.31 -0.14
C MET A 62 -7.52 -2.98 0.70
N TRP A 63 -7.22 -4.13 1.31
CA TRP A 63 -8.16 -4.82 2.20
C TRP A 63 -8.53 -3.98 3.44
N GLN A 64 -7.56 -3.29 4.04
CA GLN A 64 -7.82 -2.37 5.14
C GLN A 64 -8.65 -1.15 4.72
N LEU A 65 -8.39 -0.58 3.54
CA LEU A 65 -9.19 0.50 2.95
C LEU A 65 -10.63 0.05 2.74
N GLN A 66 -10.84 -1.13 2.14
CA GLN A 66 -12.17 -1.70 1.96
C GLN A 66 -12.87 -1.89 3.31
N LYS A 67 -12.20 -2.46 4.33
CA LYS A 67 -12.78 -2.62 5.67
C LYS A 67 -13.17 -1.29 6.32
N LYS A 68 -12.36 -0.24 6.16
CA LYS A 68 -12.69 1.12 6.61
C LYS A 68 -13.90 1.68 5.84
N HIS A 69 -13.96 1.49 4.53
CA HIS A 69 -15.09 1.92 3.71
C HIS A 69 -16.38 1.13 3.99
N SER A 70 -16.29 -0.15 4.35
CA SER A 70 -17.43 -0.97 4.81
C SER A 70 -18.01 -0.43 6.12
N TYR A 71 -17.15 0.02 7.04
CA TYR A 71 -17.58 0.72 8.27
C TYR A 71 -18.16 2.12 7.99
N GLN A 72 -17.73 2.78 6.91
CA GLN A 72 -18.32 4.06 6.48
C GLN A 72 -19.64 3.90 5.70
N ARG A 73 -19.83 2.79 4.96
CA ARG A 73 -21.10 2.47 4.29
C ARG A 73 -22.24 2.27 5.29
N SER A 74 -21.96 1.70 6.46
CA SER A 74 -22.97 1.56 7.53
C SER A 74 -23.23 2.88 8.29
N LYS A 75 -22.23 3.75 8.46
CA LYS A 75 -22.43 5.09 9.07
C LYS A 75 -23.15 6.11 8.17
N ARG A 76 -23.13 5.96 6.84
CA ARG A 76 -23.89 6.83 5.92
C ARG A 76 -25.40 6.56 5.90
N LYS A 77 -25.90 5.54 6.62
CA LYS A 77 -27.34 5.23 6.75
C LYS A 77 -28.00 5.72 8.04
N ILE A 78 -27.28 6.39 8.95
CA ILE A 78 -27.86 6.95 10.19
C ILE A 78 -27.49 8.44 10.27
N SER A 79 -28.04 9.23 9.36
CA SER A 79 -28.24 10.67 9.55
C SER A 79 -29.35 11.10 8.60
N ARG A 80 -30.55 10.61 8.90
CA ARG A 80 -31.82 11.26 8.57
C ARG A 80 -32.71 11.02 9.78
N TYR A 81 -33.46 12.08 10.10
CA TYR A 81 -34.24 12.33 11.32
C TYR A 81 -33.42 12.95 12.45
#